data_AF-A0A5E4GPE0-F1
#
_entry.id   AF-A0A5E4GPE0-F1
#
_cell.length_a   1.000
_cell.length_b   1.000
_cell.length_c   1.000
_cell.angle_alpha   90.00
_cell.angle_beta   90.00
_cell.angle_gamma   90.00
#
_symmetry.space_group_name_H-M   'P 1'
#
loop_
_entity.id
_entity.type
_entity.pdbx_description
1 polymer ?
#
loop_
_entity_poly.entity_id
_entity_poly.type
_entity_poly.pdbx_seq_one_letter_code
_entity_poly.pdbx_strand_id
1 'polypeptide(L)'
;NLAHRSFRVPKLLEYLFAYCGVLALEGSPIEWVSTHRYHHQFTDTEKDAHSPLKGFWYSHMGWILDSSSRFGRYGGLKNVEDMKKQPFYVFLHHTFMLHSFVLAGILYAVGGLPFLVWGVGVRMVVVFHITLFVNSAGHTWGYQTWNTGDLSRNL
;
A
#
# COMPACT_ATOMS: atom_id res chain seq x y z
N ASN A 1 3.60 12.73 -7.54
CA ASN A 1 4.67 12.13 -8.38
C ASN A 1 4.63 10.60 -8.53
N LEU A 2 4.39 9.81 -7.48
CA LEU A 2 4.50 8.34 -7.55
C LEU A 2 3.24 7.64 -8.08
N ALA A 3 2.18 7.50 -7.29
CA ALA A 3 0.99 6.77 -7.72
C ALA A 3 0.13 7.54 -8.75
N HIS A 4 -0.39 8.71 -8.35
CA HIS A 4 -1.35 9.49 -9.16
C HIS A 4 -0.78 10.69 -9.90
N ARG A 5 0.45 11.10 -9.56
CA ARG A 5 1.08 12.32 -10.11
C ARG A 5 0.26 13.61 -9.92
N SER A 6 -0.63 13.66 -8.93
CA SER A 6 -1.56 14.78 -8.68
C SER A 6 -0.90 16.13 -8.35
N PHE A 7 0.32 16.10 -7.79
CA PHE A 7 1.13 17.30 -7.53
C PHE A 7 2.63 16.95 -7.55
N ARG A 8 3.46 18.01 -7.62
CA ARG A 8 4.93 17.94 -7.63
C ARG A 8 5.50 18.49 -6.33
N VAL A 9 6.51 17.81 -5.78
CA VAL A 9 7.27 18.26 -4.60
C VAL A 9 8.77 18.18 -4.88
N PRO A 10 9.62 18.90 -4.11
CA PRO A 10 11.06 18.69 -4.15
C PRO A 10 11.44 17.23 -3.87
N LYS A 11 12.51 16.75 -4.51
CA LYS A 11 12.86 15.32 -4.49
C LYS A 11 13.16 14.77 -3.09
N LEU A 12 13.78 15.57 -2.24
CA LEU A 12 14.05 15.20 -0.84
C LEU A 12 12.76 14.94 -0.07
N LEU A 13 11.74 15.78 -0.27
CA LEU A 13 10.44 15.62 0.39
C LEU A 13 9.70 14.39 -0.14
N GLU A 14 9.79 14.11 -1.44
CA GLU A 14 9.25 12.87 -2.03
C GLU A 14 9.89 11.61 -1.42
N TYR A 15 11.21 11.60 -1.26
CA TYR A 15 11.94 10.50 -0.64
C TYR A 15 11.61 10.33 0.83
N LEU A 16 11.47 11.44 1.57
CA LEU A 16 11.03 11.40 2.97
C LEU A 16 9.65 10.74 3.10
N PHE A 17 8.67 11.16 2.31
CA PHE A 17 7.34 10.56 2.35
C PHE A 17 7.33 9.09 1.91
N ALA A 18 8.11 8.73 0.89
CA ALA A 18 8.26 7.34 0.49
C ALA A 18 8.89 6.47 1.59
N TYR A 19 9.85 7.02 2.34
CA TYR A 19 10.47 6.33 3.47
C TYR A 19 9.50 6.18 4.64
N CYS A 20 8.68 7.18 4.96
CA CYS A 20 7.59 7.04 5.93
C CYS A 20 6.63 5.90 5.53
N GLY A 21 6.34 5.76 4.23
CA GLY A 21 5.56 4.65 3.68
C GLY A 21 6.22 3.28 3.90
N VAL A 22 7.54 3.16 3.75
CA VAL A 22 8.28 1.92 4.08
C VAL A 22 8.04 1.51 5.54
N LEU A 23 8.07 2.48 6.46
CA LEU A 23 7.83 2.22 7.88
C LEU A 23 6.37 1.86 8.19
N ALA A 24 5.42 2.05 7.26
CA ALA A 24 4.04 1.59 7.40
C ALA A 24 3.87 0.08 7.17
N LEU A 25 4.88 -0.59 6.59
CA LEU A 25 4.91 -2.02 6.34
C LEU A 25 3.85 -2.54 5.34
N GLU A 26 3.34 -1.69 4.44
CA GLU A 26 2.32 -2.08 3.44
C GLU A 26 2.89 -2.59 2.10
N GLY A 27 4.19 -2.89 2.06
CA GLY A 27 4.95 -3.24 0.87
C GLY A 27 5.96 -2.15 0.50
N SER A 28 6.94 -2.51 -0.32
CA SER A 28 7.92 -1.54 -0.79
C SER A 28 7.26 -0.46 -1.67
N PRO A 29 7.85 0.75 -1.80
CA PRO A 29 7.25 1.80 -2.65
C PRO A 29 7.02 1.35 -4.09
N ILE A 30 7.89 0.49 -4.65
CA ILE A 30 7.74 -0.05 -6.00
C ILE A 30 6.51 -0.97 -6.08
N GLU A 31 6.34 -1.89 -5.14
CA GLU A 31 5.22 -2.83 -5.11
C GLU A 31 3.91 -2.12 -4.85
N TRP A 32 3.85 -1.27 -3.82
CA TRP A 32 2.64 -0.55 -3.44
C TRP A 32 2.15 0.33 -4.59
N VAL A 33 3.04 1.12 -5.20
CA VAL A 33 2.69 1.98 -6.34
C VAL A 33 2.27 1.15 -7.56
N SER A 34 2.93 0.01 -7.80
CA SER A 34 2.55 -0.90 -8.89
C SER A 34 1.13 -1.44 -8.71
N THR A 35 0.84 -2.00 -7.53
CA THR A 35 -0.49 -2.52 -7.20
C THR A 35 -1.54 -1.41 -7.26
N HIS A 36 -1.24 -0.25 -6.70
CA HIS A 36 -2.16 0.90 -6.69
C HIS A 36 -2.48 1.43 -8.09
N ARG A 37 -1.46 1.55 -8.97
CA ARG A 37 -1.65 1.96 -10.36
C ARG A 37 -2.53 0.96 -11.12
N TYR A 38 -2.35 -0.35 -10.91
CA TYR A 38 -3.23 -1.35 -11.54
C TYR A 38 -4.63 -1.37 -10.95
N HIS A 39 -4.78 -1.19 -9.64
CA HIS A 39 -6.08 -1.02 -9.00
C HIS A 39 -6.85 0.10 -9.70
N HIS A 40 -6.26 1.29 -9.88
CA HIS A 40 -6.92 2.38 -10.61
C HIS A 40 -7.13 2.12 -12.11
N GLN A 41 -6.26 1.34 -12.75
CA GLN A 41 -6.42 1.00 -14.17
C GLN A 41 -7.54 -0.02 -14.40
N PHE A 42 -7.80 -0.88 -13.43
CA PHE A 42 -8.68 -2.03 -13.54
C PHE A 42 -9.69 -2.12 -12.39
N THR A 43 -10.05 -0.97 -11.81
CA THR A 43 -10.85 -0.85 -10.58
C THR A 43 -12.11 -1.69 -10.67
N ASP A 44 -12.36 -2.48 -9.63
CA ASP A 44 -13.54 -3.32 -9.51
C ASP A 44 -13.76 -4.29 -10.69
N THR A 45 -12.66 -4.77 -11.27
CA THR A 45 -12.67 -5.87 -12.24
C THR A 45 -11.91 -7.09 -11.69
N GLU A 46 -11.95 -8.21 -12.41
CA GLU A 46 -11.16 -9.41 -12.08
C GLU A 46 -9.64 -9.16 -12.05
N LYS A 47 -9.17 -8.11 -12.72
CA LYS A 47 -7.75 -7.76 -12.76
C LYS A 47 -7.29 -6.92 -11.57
N ASP A 48 -8.22 -6.40 -10.78
CA ASP A 48 -7.92 -5.72 -9.54
C ASP A 48 -7.56 -6.72 -8.44
N ALA A 49 -6.41 -6.46 -7.79
CA ALA A 49 -5.88 -7.32 -6.75
C ALA A 49 -6.82 -7.43 -5.56
N HIS A 50 -7.47 -6.34 -5.18
CA HIS A 50 -8.39 -6.28 -4.04
C HIS A 50 -9.83 -5.98 -4.47
N SER A 51 -10.22 -6.50 -5.64
CA SER A 51 -11.57 -6.31 -6.19
C SER A 51 -12.67 -6.68 -5.17
N PRO A 52 -13.63 -5.78 -4.89
CA PRO A 52 -14.79 -6.05 -4.05
C PRO A 52 -15.73 -7.09 -4.66
N LEU A 53 -15.63 -7.36 -5.98
CA LEU A 53 -16.39 -8.42 -6.65
C LEU A 53 -16.10 -9.81 -6.08
N LYS A 54 -14.92 -10.01 -5.49
CA LYS A 54 -14.52 -11.25 -4.80
C LYS A 54 -15.03 -11.31 -3.35
N GLY A 55 -15.78 -10.31 -2.90
CA GLY A 55 -16.40 -10.21 -1.58
C GLY A 55 -15.62 -9.32 -0.60
N PHE A 56 -16.36 -8.77 0.38
CA PHE A 56 -15.84 -7.81 1.35
C PHE A 56 -14.58 -8.29 2.09
N TRP A 57 -14.57 -9.53 2.57
CA TRP A 57 -13.41 -10.06 3.31
C TRP A 57 -12.20 -10.30 2.41
N TYR A 58 -12.43 -10.60 1.13
CA TYR A 58 -11.34 -10.71 0.16
C TYR A 58 -10.71 -9.34 -0.10
N SER A 59 -11.51 -8.31 -0.41
CA SER A 59 -11.01 -6.95 -0.64
C SER A 59 -10.41 -6.32 0.61
N HIS A 60 -10.92 -6.66 1.79
CA HIS A 60 -10.34 -6.20 3.05
C HIS A 60 -8.98 -6.85 3.33
N MET A 61 -8.87 -8.19 3.39
CA MET A 61 -7.60 -8.84 3.78
C MET A 61 -7.21 -10.03 2.90
N GLY A 62 -8.18 -10.74 2.32
CA GLY A 62 -7.92 -11.99 1.60
C GLY A 62 -6.93 -11.83 0.43
N TRP A 63 -6.97 -10.70 -0.27
CA TRP A 63 -6.06 -10.40 -1.38
C TRP A 63 -4.57 -10.38 -0.99
N ILE A 64 -4.25 -10.08 0.28
CA ILE A 64 -2.87 -10.07 0.78
C ILE A 64 -2.28 -11.48 0.71
N LEU A 65 -3.09 -12.52 0.85
CA LEU A 65 -2.65 -13.91 0.78
C LEU A 65 -2.52 -14.42 -0.66
N ASP A 66 -3.08 -13.72 -1.63
CA ASP A 66 -3.06 -14.08 -3.06
C ASP A 66 -1.87 -13.41 -3.79
N SER A 67 -0.70 -14.04 -3.69
CA SER A 67 0.52 -13.57 -4.37
C SER A 67 0.36 -13.51 -5.90
N SER A 68 -0.48 -14.37 -6.47
CA SER A 68 -0.73 -14.43 -7.92
C SER A 68 -1.42 -13.15 -8.41
N SER A 69 -2.40 -12.66 -7.65
CA SER A 69 -3.11 -11.43 -7.95
C SER A 69 -2.27 -10.19 -7.68
N ARG A 70 -1.38 -10.22 -6.67
CA ARG A 70 -0.50 -9.08 -6.33
C ARG A 70 0.66 -8.89 -7.29
N PHE A 71 1.27 -9.98 -7.79
CA PHE A 71 2.55 -9.89 -8.51
C PHE A 71 2.61 -10.66 -9.85
N GLY A 72 1.73 -11.64 -10.08
CA GLY A 72 1.90 -12.62 -11.17
C GLY A 72 1.00 -12.44 -12.39
N ARG A 73 -0.26 -12.03 -12.21
CA ARG A 73 -1.28 -12.19 -13.27
C ARG A 73 -1.34 -11.08 -14.31
N TYR A 74 -1.10 -9.82 -13.93
CA TYR A 74 -1.37 -8.66 -14.80
C TYR A 74 -0.18 -7.73 -14.90
N GLY A 75 0.81 -8.11 -15.72
CA GLY A 75 1.95 -7.27 -16.08
C GLY A 75 3.06 -7.15 -15.03
N GLY A 76 2.83 -7.62 -13.80
CA GLY A 76 3.80 -7.52 -12.70
C GLY A 76 4.29 -6.07 -12.53
N LEU A 77 5.53 -5.85 -12.11
CA LEU A 77 6.06 -4.51 -11.84
C LEU A 77 6.35 -3.66 -13.10
N LYS A 78 5.78 -3.96 -14.28
CA LYS A 78 6.05 -3.23 -15.54
C LYS A 78 5.42 -1.83 -15.58
N ASN A 79 4.40 -1.56 -14.77
CA ASN A 79 3.76 -0.24 -14.73
C ASN A 79 4.52 0.78 -13.85
N VAL A 80 5.71 0.44 -13.33
CA VAL A 80 6.55 1.29 -12.46
C VAL A 80 8.02 1.38 -12.92
N GLU A 81 8.26 1.25 -14.22
CA GLU A 81 9.61 1.41 -14.81
C GLU A 81 10.22 2.80 -14.54
N ASP A 82 9.41 3.83 -14.34
CA ASP A 82 9.85 5.15 -13.91
C ASP A 82 10.49 5.15 -12.51
N MET A 83 10.04 4.27 -11.61
CA MET A 83 10.61 4.12 -10.28
C MET A 83 11.83 3.20 -10.27
N LYS A 84 11.83 2.14 -11.09
CA LYS A 84 12.97 1.20 -11.19
C LYS A 84 14.26 1.84 -11.71
N LYS A 85 14.16 2.94 -12.45
CA LYS A 85 15.31 3.74 -12.90
C LYS A 85 15.97 4.55 -11.79
N GLN A 86 15.38 4.59 -10.60
CA GLN A 86 15.85 5.43 -9.50
C GLN A 86 16.45 4.56 -8.39
N PRO A 87 17.77 4.68 -8.11
CA PRO A 87 18.47 3.82 -7.15
C PRO A 87 17.86 3.84 -5.75
N PHE A 88 17.31 4.98 -5.31
CA PHE A 88 16.65 5.11 -4.01
C PHE A 88 15.48 4.12 -3.84
N TYR A 89 14.60 4.02 -4.83
CA TYR A 89 13.44 3.11 -4.74
C TYR A 89 13.84 1.64 -4.87
N VAL A 90 14.86 1.35 -5.69
CA VAL A 90 15.43 0.01 -5.81
C VAL A 90 16.09 -0.43 -4.49
N PHE A 91 16.84 0.46 -3.84
CA PHE A 91 17.40 0.23 -2.51
C PHE A 91 16.29 -0.10 -1.50
N LEU A 92 15.29 0.76 -1.36
CA LEU A 92 14.18 0.54 -0.43
C LEU A 92 13.39 -0.74 -0.73
N HIS A 93 13.29 -1.15 -2.00
CA HIS A 93 12.66 -2.40 -2.37
C HIS A 93 13.44 -3.62 -1.82
N HIS A 94 14.76 -3.62 -1.96
CA HIS A 94 15.59 -4.72 -1.47
C HIS A 94 15.80 -4.70 0.06
N THR A 95 15.75 -3.53 0.69
CA THR A 95 15.95 -3.38 2.15
C THR A 95 14.66 -3.19 2.93
N PHE A 96 13.49 -3.36 2.30
CA PHE A 96 12.18 -3.04 2.89
C PHE A 96 12.00 -3.59 4.30
N MET A 97 12.23 -4.89 4.49
CA MET A 97 12.08 -5.53 5.81
C MET A 97 13.12 -5.06 6.83
N LEU A 98 14.35 -4.77 6.37
CA LEU A 98 15.43 -4.32 7.24
C LEU A 98 15.06 -3.00 7.94
N HIS A 99 14.45 -2.04 7.23
CA HIS A 99 14.05 -0.76 7.83
C HIS A 99 13.07 -0.94 8.99
N SER A 100 12.13 -1.87 8.86
CA SER A 100 11.15 -2.20 9.89
C SER A 100 11.78 -2.88 11.09
N PHE A 101 12.74 -3.79 10.88
CA PHE A 101 13.51 -4.40 11.98
C PHE A 101 14.39 -3.39 12.70
N VAL A 102 15.01 -2.46 11.97
CA VAL A 102 15.80 -1.37 12.58
C VAL A 102 14.92 -0.48 13.43
N LEU A 103 13.74 -0.07 12.95
CA LEU A 103 12.79 0.71 13.74
C LEU A 103 12.34 -0.04 15.00
N ALA A 104 12.01 -1.34 14.88
CA ALA A 104 11.66 -2.17 16.02
C ALA A 104 12.80 -2.24 17.04
N GLY A 105 14.05 -2.47 16.59
CA GLY A 105 15.23 -2.49 17.44
C GLY A 105 15.45 -1.16 18.18
N ILE A 106 15.28 -0.02 17.50
CA ILE A 106 15.37 1.31 18.11
C ILE A 106 14.28 1.50 19.17
N LEU A 107 13.03 1.17 18.85
CA LEU A 107 11.91 1.29 19.79
C LEU A 107 12.11 0.43 21.03
N TYR A 108 12.60 -0.81 20.86
CA TYR A 108 12.94 -1.69 21.95
C TYR A 108 14.08 -1.15 22.82
N ALA A 109 15.15 -0.63 22.20
CA ALA A 109 16.27 -0.05 22.92
C ALA A 109 15.88 1.19 23.74
N VAL A 110 14.91 1.97 23.25
CA VAL A 110 14.45 3.20 23.91
C VAL A 110 13.46 2.92 25.04
N GLY A 111 12.52 1.98 24.86
CA GLY A 111 11.39 1.82 25.78
C GLY A 111 10.93 0.38 26.01
N GLY A 112 11.75 -0.60 25.63
CA GLY A 112 11.50 -2.03 25.87
C GLY A 112 10.26 -2.56 25.16
N LEU A 113 9.68 -3.63 25.73
CA LEU A 113 8.50 -4.29 25.18
C LEU A 113 7.28 -3.36 25.00
N PRO A 114 6.95 -2.42 25.90
CA PRO A 114 5.83 -1.51 25.67
C PRO A 114 5.94 -0.72 24.36
N PHE A 115 7.13 -0.23 24.03
CA PHE A 115 7.37 0.53 22.80
C PHE A 115 7.26 -0.35 21.55
N LEU A 116 7.68 -1.62 21.63
CA LEU A 116 7.43 -2.59 20.55
C LEU A 116 5.94 -2.87 20.38
N VAL A 117 5.23 -3.16 21.47
CA VAL A 117 3.79 -3.49 21.41
C VAL A 117 3.00 -2.34 20.79
N TRP A 118 3.21 -1.11 21.24
CA TRP A 118 2.45 0.03 20.75
C TRP A 118 2.98 0.60 19.44
N GLY A 119 4.30 0.81 19.34
CA GLY A 119 4.93 1.45 18.18
C GLY A 119 5.06 0.55 16.95
N VAL A 120 5.04 -0.76 17.14
CA VAL A 120 5.08 -1.76 16.04
C VAL A 120 3.75 -2.49 15.97
N GLY A 121 3.38 -3.27 16.98
CA GLY A 121 2.23 -4.19 16.92
C GLY A 121 0.87 -3.50 16.72
N VAL A 122 0.40 -2.78 17.74
CA VAL A 122 -0.92 -2.12 17.71
C VAL A 122 -0.99 -1.10 16.58
N ARG A 123 0.04 -0.28 16.42
CA ARG A 123 0.11 0.71 15.34
C ARG A 123 0.01 0.06 13.95
N MET A 124 0.70 -1.06 13.70
CA MET A 124 0.56 -1.77 12.42
C MET A 124 -0.87 -2.27 12.20
N VAL A 125 -1.48 -2.93 13.20
CA VAL A 125 -2.86 -3.44 13.07
C VAL A 125 -3.84 -2.31 12.74
N VAL A 126 -3.75 -1.19 13.46
CA VAL A 126 -4.62 -0.03 13.22
C VAL A 126 -4.40 0.56 11.82
N VAL A 127 -3.14 0.80 11.43
CA VAL A 127 -2.82 1.37 10.12
C VAL A 127 -3.31 0.46 8.99
N PHE A 128 -3.03 -0.85 9.07
CA PHE A 128 -3.50 -1.82 8.09
C PHE A 128 -5.04 -1.79 7.98
N HIS A 129 -5.77 -1.86 9.08
CA HIS A 129 -7.23 -1.86 8.96
C HIS A 129 -7.77 -0.56 8.37
N ILE A 130 -7.19 0.60 8.68
CA ILE A 130 -7.57 1.87 8.07
C ILE A 130 -7.34 1.84 6.55
N THR A 131 -6.19 1.38 6.08
CA THR A 131 -5.88 1.35 4.64
C THR A 131 -6.72 0.31 3.91
N LEU A 132 -6.91 -0.87 4.50
CA LEU A 132 -7.75 -1.93 3.96
C LEU A 132 -9.24 -1.58 3.95
N PHE A 133 -9.70 -0.67 4.81
CA PHE A 133 -11.07 -0.16 4.76
C PHE A 133 -11.36 0.64 3.49
N VAL A 134 -10.35 1.31 2.93
CA VAL A 134 -10.51 2.04 1.65
C VAL A 134 -10.86 1.05 0.54
N ASN A 135 -10.17 -0.09 0.49
CA ASN A 135 -10.40 -1.13 -0.52
C ASN A 135 -11.75 -1.86 -0.32
N SER A 136 -12.19 -2.02 0.94
CA SER A 136 -13.37 -2.82 1.26
C SER A 136 -14.61 -1.97 1.49
N ALA A 137 -14.69 -1.27 2.62
CA ALA A 137 -15.85 -0.44 2.96
C ALA A 137 -16.05 0.67 1.94
N GLY A 138 -14.95 1.29 1.49
CA GLY A 138 -14.96 2.32 0.44
C GLY A 138 -15.48 1.86 -0.92
N HIS A 139 -15.62 0.55 -1.17
CA HIS A 139 -16.22 0.01 -2.39
C HIS A 139 -17.53 -0.77 -2.13
N THR A 140 -17.98 -0.84 -0.88
CA THR A 140 -19.15 -1.67 -0.49
C THR A 140 -20.30 -0.83 0.06
N TRP A 141 -20.01 0.19 0.87
CA TRP A 141 -21.01 0.96 1.60
C TRP A 141 -20.86 2.46 1.37
N GLY A 142 -21.94 3.20 1.60
CA GLY A 142 -21.99 4.65 1.41
C GLY A 142 -22.62 5.08 0.09
N TYR A 143 -22.46 6.36 -0.25
CA TYR A 143 -23.11 7.00 -1.38
C TYR A 143 -22.12 7.35 -2.49
N GLN A 144 -22.62 7.44 -3.72
CA GLN A 144 -21.87 7.89 -4.89
C GLN A 144 -22.41 9.21 -5.38
N THR A 145 -21.59 10.26 -5.31
CA THR A 145 -21.95 11.58 -5.86
C THR A 145 -21.62 11.67 -7.35
N TRP A 146 -20.55 11.00 -7.77
CA TRP A 146 -20.04 11.06 -9.14
C TRP A 146 -20.22 9.71 -9.82
N ASN A 147 -20.55 9.73 -11.11
CA ASN A 147 -20.61 8.52 -11.94
C ASN A 147 -19.19 8.17 -12.42
N THR A 148 -18.45 7.41 -11.59
CA THR A 148 -17.07 6.97 -11.87
C THR A 148 -17.01 5.70 -12.73
N GLY A 149 -18.12 4.94 -12.81
CA GLY A 149 -18.16 3.64 -13.49
C GLY A 149 -17.59 2.48 -12.65
N ASP A 150 -17.20 2.75 -11.41
CA ASP A 150 -16.74 1.78 -10.42
C ASP A 150 -17.66 1.77 -9.18
N LEU A 151 -17.32 0.96 -8.18
CA LEU A 151 -18.05 0.80 -6.93
C LEU A 151 -17.54 1.71 -5.80
N SER A 152 -16.63 2.65 -6.08
CA SER A 152 -16.06 3.57 -5.07
C SER A 152 -17.17 4.43 -4.45
N ARG A 153 -17.19 4.58 -3.13
CA ARG A 153 -18.24 5.24 -2.36
C ARG A 153 -17.66 6.17 -1.30
N ASN A 154 -18.42 7.22 -0.97
CA ASN A 154 -18.19 8.06 0.19
C ASN A 154 -18.90 7.44 1.40
N LEU A 155 -18.13 7.18 2.46
CA LEU A 155 -18.63 6.67 3.76
C LEU A 155 -19.15 7.81 4.65
#